data_AF-A0A433TDQ0-F1
#
_entry.id   AF-A0A433TDQ0-F1
#
_cell.length_a   1.000
_cell.length_b   1.000
_cell.length_c   1.000
_cell.angle_alpha   90.00
_cell.angle_beta   90.00
_cell.angle_gamma   90.00
#
_symmetry.space_group_name_H-M   'P 1'
#
loop_
_entity.id
_entity.type
_entity.pdbx_description
1 polymer ?
#
loop_
_entity_poly.entity_id
_entity_poly.type
_entity_poly.pdbx_seq_one_letter_code
_entity_poly.pdbx_strand_id
1 'polypeptide(L)'
;MCLGLSKHTVVDWRSFCSKVTDECKNFVDPEDPNVHTQNIERLLKDVKSWVRRPGIRSKYLYQYLGRYLFATAHEPSTLLHHFFVQAAKLYPPQSDRSPTASAELSDSSSETNSDWRCTTVCKIPKLSKRKFCNYCVYNGTFLSGTKLEPWKILLFIVHILDHTWNHKTAIENLDISSTTSVDWRSFCGEVKDSWVTEEEAIGGDGVEVEIDKTLIVRRKYERGRVLSQIWLFGGIERQSKKRFVVPLTGDVGEKRDKATLIPLIQKYILKGSVIYSDCWGAYSTLSTSGYTHHTINHSKNFVDPVNKEIHTQNVEPLWLDIKKWIKRPGIRSAYLYQYLACYLFISTKEKATLLHCFLKEAARLYTPGGSRQVPAGPTLLSDPDKSTDVEGQ
;
A
#
# COMPACT_ATOMS: atom_id res chain seq x y z
N MET A 1 24.82 4.71 35.76
CA MET A 1 24.43 4.53 37.17
C MET A 1 22.99 4.07 37.20
N CYS A 2 22.75 2.98 37.92
CA CYS A 2 21.46 2.33 38.13
C CYS A 2 20.38 3.33 38.56
N LEU A 3 19.23 3.33 37.88
CA LEU A 3 18.05 4.01 38.42
C LEU A 3 17.24 3.00 39.22
N GLY A 4 17.19 3.23 40.52
CA GLY A 4 16.40 2.50 41.49
C GLY A 4 14.92 2.61 41.15
N LEU A 5 14.36 1.50 40.68
CA LEU A 5 12.92 1.30 40.66
C LEU A 5 12.49 0.79 42.04
N SER A 6 11.61 1.56 42.68
CA SER A 6 10.86 1.15 43.86
C SER A 6 10.01 -0.08 43.54
N LYS A 7 10.08 -1.10 44.40
CA LYS A 7 9.63 -2.49 44.19
C LYS A 7 8.10 -2.71 44.19
N HIS A 8 7.25 -1.67 44.16
CA HIS A 8 5.82 -1.84 44.50
C HIS A 8 4.78 -1.52 43.44
N THR A 9 5.14 -1.26 42.18
CA THR A 9 4.14 -1.08 41.10
C THR A 9 4.49 -1.77 39.78
N VAL A 10 5.25 -2.86 39.88
CA VAL A 10 5.13 -3.95 38.90
C VAL A 10 4.12 -4.90 39.54
N VAL A 11 2.96 -5.09 38.91
CA VAL A 11 2.14 -6.26 39.25
C VAL A 11 3.05 -7.46 39.02
N ASP A 12 3.48 -8.10 40.11
CA ASP A 12 4.42 -9.20 40.07
C ASP A 12 3.73 -10.40 39.42
N TRP A 13 3.76 -10.43 38.09
CA TRP A 13 3.20 -11.50 37.26
C TRP A 13 3.95 -12.81 37.51
N ARG A 14 5.14 -12.77 38.10
CA ARG A 14 5.86 -13.94 38.60
C ARG A 14 5.17 -14.51 39.84
N SER A 15 4.75 -13.68 40.79
CA SER A 15 3.94 -14.10 41.96
C SER A 15 2.53 -14.56 41.56
N PHE A 16 1.89 -13.88 40.60
CA PHE A 16 0.60 -14.32 40.04
C PHE A 16 0.71 -15.68 39.35
N CYS A 17 1.69 -15.86 38.47
CA CYS A 17 1.90 -17.15 37.81
C CYS A 17 2.40 -18.23 38.77
N SER A 18 3.20 -17.92 39.80
CA SER A 18 3.63 -18.90 40.81
C SER A 18 2.44 -19.38 41.64
N LYS A 19 1.54 -18.48 42.04
CA LYS A 19 0.28 -18.85 42.72
C LYS A 19 -0.62 -19.70 41.83
N VAL A 20 -0.74 -19.34 40.55
CA VAL A 20 -1.47 -20.15 39.58
C VAL A 20 -0.81 -21.54 39.48
N THR A 21 0.52 -21.66 39.33
CA THR A 21 1.20 -22.96 39.17
C THR A 21 1.30 -23.79 40.46
N ASP A 22 1.34 -23.19 41.64
CA ASP A 22 1.36 -23.90 42.93
C ASP A 22 -0.04 -24.42 43.32
N GLU A 23 -1.11 -23.74 42.87
CA GLU A 23 -2.49 -24.23 42.93
C GLU A 23 -2.83 -25.24 41.79
N CYS A 24 -1.96 -25.42 40.79
CA CYS A 24 -2.11 -26.40 39.70
C CYS A 24 -1.68 -27.83 40.08
N LYS A 25 -1.72 -28.23 41.34
CA LYS A 25 -1.58 -29.65 41.69
C LYS A 25 -2.94 -30.32 41.50
N ASN A 26 -3.14 -30.83 40.29
CA ASN A 26 -4.30 -31.54 39.76
C ASN A 26 -5.50 -30.65 39.40
N PHE A 27 -5.63 -30.29 38.12
CA PHE A 27 -6.83 -29.67 37.55
C PHE A 27 -8.02 -30.63 37.38
N VAL A 28 -7.97 -31.79 38.03
CA VAL A 28 -9.00 -32.83 37.93
C VAL A 28 -9.19 -33.38 39.33
N ASP A 29 -10.43 -33.33 39.81
CA ASP A 29 -10.86 -34.16 40.93
C ASP A 29 -10.85 -35.62 40.44
N PRO A 30 -9.98 -36.50 40.96
CA PRO A 30 -9.91 -37.89 40.51
C PRO A 30 -11.21 -38.67 40.75
N GLU A 31 -12.17 -38.12 41.51
CA GLU A 31 -13.46 -38.75 41.78
C GLU A 31 -14.63 -38.25 40.91
N ASP A 32 -14.44 -37.22 40.07
CA ASP A 32 -15.50 -36.69 39.19
C ASP A 32 -15.27 -37.02 37.70
N PRO A 33 -15.99 -38.01 37.12
CA PRO A 33 -15.86 -38.39 35.71
C PRO A 33 -16.39 -37.36 34.71
N ASN A 34 -17.01 -36.24 35.15
CA ASN A 34 -17.54 -35.19 34.26
C ASN A 34 -16.59 -33.99 34.03
N VAL A 35 -15.39 -33.98 34.62
CA VAL A 35 -14.42 -32.90 34.41
C VAL A 35 -13.58 -33.15 33.16
N HIS A 36 -13.99 -32.57 32.02
CA HIS A 36 -13.28 -32.73 30.74
C HIS A 36 -12.28 -31.57 30.44
N THR A 37 -10.99 -31.90 30.31
CA THR A 37 -9.88 -30.99 29.91
C THR A 37 -9.90 -30.60 28.42
N GLN A 38 -10.86 -31.10 27.64
CA GLN A 38 -10.88 -30.95 26.18
C GLN A 38 -10.83 -29.50 25.69
N ASN A 39 -11.47 -28.57 26.41
CA ASN A 39 -11.45 -27.14 26.06
C ASN A 39 -10.07 -26.51 26.30
N ILE A 40 -9.39 -26.89 27.39
CA ILE A 40 -8.03 -26.44 27.70
C ILE A 40 -7.05 -27.05 26.69
N GLU A 41 -7.21 -28.32 26.33
CA GLU A 41 -6.38 -28.98 25.32
C GLU A 41 -6.54 -28.39 23.92
N ARG A 42 -7.77 -28.01 23.52
CA ARG A 42 -8.03 -27.30 22.26
C ARG A 42 -7.37 -25.92 22.27
N LEU A 43 -7.55 -25.15 23.34
CA LEU A 43 -6.89 -23.85 23.52
C LEU A 43 -5.36 -23.98 23.43
N LEU A 44 -4.77 -24.97 24.12
CA LEU A 44 -3.33 -25.21 24.09
C LEU A 44 -2.83 -25.68 22.71
N LYS A 45 -3.64 -26.43 21.95
CA LYS A 45 -3.31 -26.79 20.56
C LYS A 45 -3.33 -25.56 19.64
N ASP A 46 -4.29 -24.66 19.80
CA ASP A 46 -4.37 -23.42 19.02
C ASP A 46 -3.25 -22.43 19.37
N VAL A 47 -2.95 -22.24 20.65
CA VAL A 47 -1.79 -21.45 21.09
C VAL A 47 -0.50 -22.04 20.50
N LYS A 48 -0.31 -23.36 20.59
CA LYS A 48 0.88 -24.03 20.05
C LYS A 48 0.97 -23.90 18.54
N SER A 49 -0.12 -24.01 17.78
CA SER A 49 -0.10 -23.85 16.32
C SER A 49 0.31 -22.43 15.91
N TRP A 50 -0.14 -21.43 16.67
CA TRP A 50 0.19 -20.03 16.43
C TRP A 50 1.64 -19.69 16.78
N VAL A 51 2.17 -20.31 17.85
CA VAL A 51 3.53 -20.10 18.38
C VAL A 51 4.58 -21.07 17.79
N ARG A 52 4.23 -22.03 16.92
CA ARG A 52 5.23 -22.99 16.34
C ARG A 52 5.86 -22.58 15.00
N ARG A 53 5.68 -21.35 14.53
CA ARG A 53 6.26 -20.91 13.24
C ARG A 53 7.80 -20.98 13.27
N PRO A 54 8.48 -21.49 12.22
CA PRO A 54 9.94 -21.56 12.17
C PRO A 54 10.60 -20.19 12.43
N GLY A 55 11.66 -20.16 13.26
CA GLY A 55 12.42 -18.93 13.58
C GLY A 55 12.10 -18.28 14.93
N ILE A 56 11.27 -18.91 15.77
CA ILE A 56 10.89 -18.38 17.09
C ILE A 56 12.03 -18.54 18.10
N ARG A 57 12.42 -17.42 18.73
CA ARG A 57 13.46 -17.36 19.76
C ARG A 57 12.80 -17.45 21.13
N SER A 58 13.24 -18.40 21.96
CA SER A 58 12.69 -18.67 23.31
C SER A 58 12.56 -17.42 24.19
N LYS A 59 13.51 -16.49 24.08
CA LYS A 59 13.49 -15.21 24.82
C LYS A 59 12.30 -14.28 24.52
N TYR A 60 11.55 -14.52 23.43
CA TYR A 60 10.39 -13.72 23.05
C TYR A 60 9.07 -14.47 23.22
N LEU A 61 9.06 -15.62 23.90
CA LEU A 61 7.87 -16.47 24.08
C LEU A 61 6.66 -15.71 24.64
N TYR A 62 6.88 -14.86 25.64
CA TYR A 62 5.83 -14.02 26.23
C TYR A 62 5.26 -12.99 25.25
N GLN A 63 6.06 -12.47 24.31
CA GLN A 63 5.61 -11.53 23.29
C GLN A 63 4.75 -12.25 22.25
N TYR A 64 5.13 -13.47 21.86
CA TYR A 64 4.32 -14.29 20.96
C TYR A 64 2.98 -14.67 21.58
N LEU A 65 2.96 -15.06 22.86
CA LEU A 65 1.74 -15.35 23.60
C LEU A 65 0.86 -14.11 23.77
N GLY A 66 1.47 -12.97 24.13
CA GLY A 66 0.76 -11.68 24.23
C GLY A 66 0.10 -11.28 22.91
N ARG A 67 0.79 -11.47 21.78
CA ARG A 67 0.24 -11.21 20.45
C ARG A 67 -0.93 -12.15 20.11
N TYR A 68 -0.85 -13.43 20.49
CA TYR A 68 -1.96 -14.40 20.30
C TYR A 68 -3.20 -13.96 21.08
N LEU A 69 -3.04 -13.77 22.40
CA LEU A 69 -4.15 -13.40 23.30
C LEU A 69 -4.78 -12.07 22.88
N PHE A 70 -3.95 -11.12 22.46
CA PHE A 70 -4.42 -9.83 21.98
C PHE A 70 -5.24 -9.96 20.69
N ALA A 71 -4.80 -10.79 19.75
CA ALA A 71 -5.49 -11.05 18.49
C ALA A 71 -6.79 -11.84 18.64
N THR A 72 -6.88 -12.72 19.63
CA THR A 72 -8.10 -13.51 19.89
C THR A 72 -9.13 -12.76 20.73
N ALA A 73 -8.72 -11.75 21.50
CA ALA A 73 -9.59 -11.00 22.39
C ALA A 73 -10.36 -9.85 21.68
N HIS A 74 -10.01 -9.52 20.45
CA HIS A 74 -10.60 -8.39 19.72
C HIS A 74 -10.99 -8.81 18.30
N GLU A 75 -12.05 -8.21 17.77
CA GLU A 75 -12.44 -8.44 16.38
C GLU A 75 -11.34 -7.95 15.41
N PRO A 76 -11.11 -8.62 14.28
CA PRO A 76 -10.09 -8.21 13.31
C PRO A 76 -10.26 -6.76 12.81
N SER A 77 -11.50 -6.27 12.74
CA SER A 77 -11.87 -4.92 12.35
C SER A 77 -11.45 -3.85 13.36
N THR A 78 -11.35 -4.19 14.66
CA THR A 78 -11.05 -3.25 15.76
C THR A 78 -9.68 -3.49 16.38
N LEU A 79 -8.99 -4.57 16.00
CA LEU A 79 -7.72 -5.01 16.56
C LEU A 79 -6.66 -3.90 16.60
N LEU A 80 -6.59 -3.09 15.54
CA LEU A 80 -5.60 -2.02 15.43
C LEU A 80 -5.93 -0.85 16.37
N HIS A 81 -7.20 -0.50 16.55
CA HIS A 81 -7.64 0.50 17.52
C HIS A 81 -7.26 0.07 18.94
N HIS A 82 -7.61 -1.14 19.34
CA HIS A 82 -7.29 -1.66 20.67
C HIS A 82 -5.77 -1.75 20.89
N PHE A 83 -4.99 -2.01 19.84
CA PHE A 83 -3.54 -2.07 19.94
C PHE A 83 -2.99 -0.71 20.34
N PHE A 84 -3.43 0.36 19.66
CA PHE A 84 -2.99 1.72 19.98
C PHE A 84 -3.49 2.19 21.34
N VAL A 85 -4.70 1.80 21.77
CA VAL A 85 -5.19 2.07 23.14
C VAL A 85 -4.27 1.42 24.18
N GLN A 86 -3.87 0.16 24.01
CA GLN A 86 -2.95 -0.50 24.95
C GLN A 86 -1.54 0.08 24.89
N ALA A 87 -1.05 0.44 23.70
CA ALA A 87 0.23 1.11 23.53
C ALA A 87 0.26 2.46 24.25
N ALA A 88 -0.79 3.27 24.13
CA ALA A 88 -0.92 4.55 24.82
C ALA A 88 -0.97 4.41 26.34
N LYS A 89 -1.55 3.31 26.86
CA LYS A 89 -1.53 2.99 28.30
C LYS A 89 -0.15 2.57 28.81
N LEU A 90 0.59 1.82 28.00
CA LEU A 90 1.93 1.32 28.35
C LEU A 90 3.01 2.40 28.21
N TYR A 91 2.82 3.31 27.27
CA TYR A 91 3.69 4.45 27.00
C TYR A 91 2.87 5.73 27.09
N PRO A 92 2.36 6.10 28.29
CA PRO A 92 1.63 7.33 28.45
C PRO A 92 2.57 8.50 28.10
N PRO A 93 2.05 9.57 27.47
CA PRO A 93 2.84 10.77 27.24
C PRO A 93 3.41 11.25 28.58
N GLN A 94 4.72 11.47 28.61
CA GLN A 94 5.40 11.89 29.83
C GLN A 94 4.97 13.32 30.19
N SER A 95 4.02 13.45 31.11
CA SER A 95 3.85 14.68 31.88
C SER A 95 4.93 14.70 32.96
N ASP A 96 6.00 15.47 32.75
CA ASP A 96 6.59 16.34 33.78
C ASP A 96 7.88 17.01 33.28
N ARG A 97 7.78 18.32 33.07
CA ARG A 97 8.76 19.24 33.65
C ARG A 97 8.33 19.46 35.11
N SER A 98 9.26 19.33 36.05
CA SER A 98 9.09 19.81 37.42
C SER A 98 10.42 20.37 37.93
N PRO A 99 10.46 21.18 39.01
CA PRO A 99 9.68 22.39 39.25
C PRO A 99 10.59 23.55 39.73
N THR A 100 10.54 24.72 39.10
CA THR A 100 10.88 25.99 39.79
C THR A 100 10.19 27.16 39.11
N ALA A 101 9.58 28.01 39.94
CA ALA A 101 8.97 29.30 39.62
C ALA A 101 7.60 29.27 38.92
N SER A 102 6.57 29.32 39.76
CA SER A 102 5.36 30.13 39.61
C SER A 102 5.23 30.94 38.30
N ALA A 103 4.32 30.52 37.44
CA ALA A 103 3.59 31.41 36.55
C ALA A 103 2.23 30.77 36.24
N GLU A 104 1.20 31.57 36.41
CA GLU A 104 -0.22 31.23 36.38
C GLU A 104 -0.64 30.59 35.06
N LEU A 105 -1.60 29.66 35.15
CA LEU A 105 -2.32 29.11 34.01
C LEU A 105 -3.09 30.24 33.31
N SER A 106 -2.67 30.58 32.09
CA SER A 106 -3.57 31.11 31.08
C SER A 106 -3.94 29.99 30.11
N ASP A 107 -5.16 29.51 30.27
CA ASP A 107 -5.92 28.67 29.36
C ASP A 107 -6.06 29.38 28.00
N SER A 108 -5.27 28.97 27.00
CA SER A 108 -5.56 29.09 25.56
C SER A 108 -4.30 28.78 24.75
N SER A 109 -4.18 27.56 24.22
CA SER A 109 -3.58 27.38 22.90
C SER A 109 -3.94 26.02 22.35
N SER A 110 -4.57 26.05 21.18
CA SER A 110 -4.70 24.92 20.26
C SER A 110 -3.41 24.11 20.21
N GLU A 111 -3.52 22.78 20.35
CA GLU A 111 -2.48 21.84 19.94
C GLU A 111 -2.23 22.03 18.43
N THR A 112 -1.41 23.02 18.10
CA THR A 112 -0.97 23.24 16.73
C THR A 112 0.02 22.15 16.38
N ASN A 113 -0.03 21.71 15.12
CA ASN A 113 0.80 20.74 14.36
C ASN A 113 2.35 20.88 14.50
N SER A 114 2.83 21.31 15.66
CA SER A 114 4.14 21.88 15.93
C SER A 114 5.09 20.91 16.63
N ASP A 115 4.58 19.75 17.09
CA ASP A 115 5.33 18.77 17.87
C ASP A 115 6.21 17.82 17.02
N TRP A 116 5.99 17.74 15.71
CA TRP A 116 6.80 16.90 14.81
C TRP A 116 7.91 17.70 14.13
N ARG A 117 8.78 18.30 14.96
CA ARG A 117 9.97 19.01 14.52
C ARG A 117 11.23 18.22 14.82
N CYS A 118 12.18 18.25 13.90
CA CYS A 118 13.51 17.72 14.17
C CYS A 118 14.22 18.65 15.16
N THR A 119 14.55 18.15 16.34
CA THR A 119 15.28 18.90 17.38
C THR A 119 16.80 18.68 17.32
N THR A 120 17.29 17.99 16.28
CA THR A 120 18.71 17.66 16.11
C THR A 120 19.55 18.92 15.99
N VAL A 121 20.69 18.93 16.69
CA VAL A 121 21.66 20.03 16.66
C VAL A 121 22.81 19.68 15.72
N CYS A 122 22.99 20.48 14.67
CA CYS A 122 24.06 20.30 13.69
C CYS A 122 25.21 21.29 13.97
N LYS A 123 26.46 20.82 13.95
CA LYS A 123 27.63 21.70 13.91
C LYS A 123 27.69 22.38 12.55
N ILE A 124 27.90 23.68 12.53
CA ILE A 124 28.17 24.39 11.28
C ILE A 124 29.67 24.21 10.96
N PRO A 125 30.04 23.60 9.83
CA PRO A 125 31.44 23.47 9.45
C PRO A 125 32.13 24.84 9.45
N LYS A 126 33.35 24.92 9.99
CA LYS A 126 34.18 26.13 10.09
C LYS A 126 33.69 27.23 11.06
N LEU A 127 32.63 26.98 11.84
CA LEU A 127 32.16 27.88 12.89
C LEU A 127 32.06 27.12 14.23
N SER A 128 32.39 27.75 15.36
CA SER A 128 32.14 27.16 16.69
C SER A 128 30.66 27.11 17.07
N LYS A 129 29.78 27.58 16.17
CA LYS A 129 28.33 27.69 16.36
C LYS A 129 27.62 26.40 15.98
N ARG A 130 26.56 26.11 16.74
CA ARG A 130 25.63 25.00 16.49
C ARG A 130 24.32 25.57 15.94
N LYS A 131 23.69 24.88 14.98
CA LYS A 131 22.38 25.23 14.44
C LYS A 131 21.37 24.15 14.81
N PHE A 132 20.22 24.55 15.32
CA PHE A 132 19.08 23.65 15.49
C PHE A 132 18.48 23.35 14.11
N CYS A 133 18.24 22.09 13.83
CA CYS A 133 17.31 21.73 12.78
C CYS A 133 15.94 22.33 13.14
N ASN A 134 15.27 22.97 12.18
CA ASN A 134 13.91 23.47 12.36
C ASN A 134 12.98 22.83 11.32
N TYR A 135 13.36 21.64 10.85
CA TYR A 135 12.56 20.87 9.91
C TYR A 135 11.26 20.45 10.59
N CYS A 136 10.14 20.74 9.95
CA CYS A 136 8.79 20.34 10.38
C CYS A 136 8.21 19.44 9.29
N VAL A 137 7.76 18.25 9.66
CA VAL A 137 7.15 17.33 8.70
C VAL A 137 5.90 17.93 8.06
N TYR A 138 5.21 18.89 8.69
CA TYR A 138 4.02 19.54 8.12
C TYR A 138 4.32 20.71 7.17
N ASN A 139 5.58 20.95 6.84
CA ASN A 139 5.97 22.06 5.96
C ASN A 139 6.60 21.52 4.68
N GLY A 140 5.86 21.60 3.57
CA GLY A 140 6.38 21.23 2.25
C GLY A 140 6.60 19.73 2.04
N THR A 141 5.93 18.89 2.82
CA THR A 141 5.89 17.42 2.62
C THR A 141 4.48 16.94 2.25
N PHE A 142 4.30 15.62 2.13
CA PHE A 142 3.02 14.95 1.99
C PHE A 142 2.01 15.28 3.11
N LEU A 143 2.48 15.68 4.29
CA LEU A 143 1.63 16.08 5.42
C LEU A 143 1.32 17.58 5.42
N SER A 144 1.77 18.33 4.42
CA SER A 144 1.66 19.79 4.43
C SER A 144 0.21 20.26 4.41
N GLY A 145 -0.12 21.18 5.33
CA GLY A 145 -1.46 21.78 5.41
C GLY A 145 -2.57 20.85 5.94
N THR A 146 -2.26 19.61 6.35
CA THR A 146 -3.27 18.72 6.92
C THR A 146 -3.75 19.20 8.29
N LYS A 147 -5.05 19.03 8.55
CA LYS A 147 -5.67 19.14 9.87
C LYS A 147 -5.99 17.78 10.48
N LEU A 148 -5.74 16.68 9.75
CA LEU A 148 -5.93 15.34 10.28
C LEU A 148 -4.82 14.98 11.25
N GLU A 149 -5.20 14.29 12.31
CA GLU A 149 -4.26 13.68 13.24
C GLU A 149 -3.39 12.64 12.53
N PRO A 150 -2.09 12.52 12.88
CA PRO A 150 -1.17 11.58 12.24
C PRO A 150 -1.66 10.14 12.15
N TRP A 151 -2.31 9.67 13.20
CA TRP A 151 -2.80 8.30 13.26
C TRP A 151 -3.93 8.07 12.22
N LYS A 152 -4.83 9.04 12.02
CA LYS A 152 -5.88 8.97 10.98
C LYS A 152 -5.26 8.88 9.59
N ILE A 153 -4.21 9.66 9.34
CA ILE A 153 -3.47 9.64 8.06
C ILE A 153 -2.84 8.27 7.81
N LEU A 154 -2.13 7.72 8.79
CA LEU A 154 -1.49 6.40 8.66
C LEU A 154 -2.52 5.30 8.42
N LEU A 155 -3.63 5.30 9.18
CA LEU A 155 -4.69 4.32 8.99
C LEU A 155 -5.38 4.47 7.63
N PHE A 156 -5.59 5.70 7.16
CA PHE A 156 -6.14 5.96 5.83
C PHE A 156 -5.24 5.36 4.74
N ILE A 157 -3.92 5.57 4.86
CA ILE A 157 -2.93 5.00 3.93
C ILE A 157 -2.95 3.47 4.00
N VAL A 158 -3.01 2.88 5.19
CA VAL A 158 -3.11 1.42 5.32
C VAL A 158 -4.38 0.89 4.65
N HIS A 159 -5.51 1.55 4.86
CA HIS A 159 -6.76 1.16 4.24
C HIS A 159 -6.69 1.27 2.71
N ILE A 160 -6.15 2.35 2.13
CA ILE A 160 -6.09 2.53 0.66
C ILE A 160 -5.08 1.59 -0.01
N LEU A 161 -4.11 1.09 0.74
CA LEU A 161 -3.15 0.08 0.30
C LEU A 161 -3.69 -1.35 0.42
N ASP A 162 -4.83 -1.54 1.09
CA ASP A 162 -5.46 -2.86 1.15
C ASP A 162 -6.35 -3.11 -0.09
N HIS A 163 -6.29 -4.35 -0.61
CA HIS A 163 -7.08 -4.75 -1.76
C HIS A 163 -8.59 -4.68 -1.51
N THR A 164 -9.06 -4.65 -0.26
CA THR A 164 -10.48 -4.54 0.09
C THR A 164 -10.91 -3.12 0.44
N TRP A 165 -10.17 -2.08 0.02
CA TRP A 165 -10.51 -0.68 0.27
C TRP A 165 -12.00 -0.38 0.05
N ASN A 166 -12.62 0.19 1.07
CA ASN A 166 -13.99 0.68 1.07
C ASN A 166 -14.02 2.10 1.63
N HIS A 167 -14.49 3.04 0.80
CA HIS A 167 -14.55 4.46 1.13
C HIS A 167 -15.44 4.74 2.35
N LYS A 168 -16.58 4.06 2.46
CA LYS A 168 -17.51 4.20 3.58
C LYS A 168 -16.87 3.75 4.88
N THR A 169 -16.23 2.59 4.88
CA THR A 169 -15.52 2.05 6.05
C THR A 169 -14.41 2.97 6.52
N ALA A 170 -13.63 3.57 5.61
CA ALA A 170 -12.58 4.51 5.98
C ALA A 170 -13.14 5.81 6.58
N ILE A 171 -14.23 6.33 6.02
CA ILE A 171 -14.94 7.51 6.53
C ILE A 171 -15.47 7.26 7.94
N GLU A 172 -16.17 6.15 8.16
CA GLU A 172 -16.79 5.78 9.43
C GLU A 172 -15.74 5.48 10.51
N ASN A 173 -14.73 4.66 10.19
CA ASN A 173 -13.72 4.25 11.17
C ASN A 173 -12.78 5.38 11.58
N LEU A 174 -12.52 6.33 10.69
CA LEU A 174 -11.60 7.44 10.95
C LEU A 174 -12.31 8.72 11.37
N ASP A 175 -13.65 8.73 11.33
CA ASP A 175 -14.47 9.91 11.59
C ASP A 175 -13.95 11.13 10.82
N ILE A 176 -14.00 11.03 9.50
CA ILE A 176 -13.56 12.07 8.56
C ILE A 176 -14.67 12.38 7.55
N SER A 177 -14.71 13.60 7.02
CA SER A 177 -15.70 13.94 6.00
C SER A 177 -15.44 13.20 4.68
N SER A 178 -16.50 13.02 3.88
CA SER A 178 -16.40 12.48 2.52
C SER A 178 -15.43 13.29 1.65
N THR A 179 -15.49 14.62 1.73
CA THR A 179 -14.57 15.53 1.02
C THR A 179 -13.12 15.27 1.40
N THR A 180 -12.81 15.17 2.69
CA THR A 180 -11.47 14.85 3.19
C THR A 180 -11.00 13.50 2.69
N SER A 181 -11.86 12.48 2.69
CA SER A 181 -11.50 11.16 2.17
C SER A 181 -11.22 11.17 0.66
N VAL A 182 -11.95 11.97 -0.12
CA VAL A 182 -11.68 12.14 -1.56
C VAL A 182 -10.33 12.82 -1.79
N ASP A 183 -10.03 13.89 -1.05
CA ASP A 183 -8.74 14.60 -1.15
C ASP A 183 -7.56 13.69 -0.82
N TRP A 184 -7.64 12.98 0.31
CA TRP A 184 -6.60 12.03 0.73
C TRP A 184 -6.42 10.87 -0.23
N ARG A 185 -7.53 10.41 -0.86
CA ARG A 185 -7.45 9.43 -1.93
C ARG A 185 -6.70 9.98 -3.14
N SER A 186 -6.94 11.24 -3.51
CA SER A 186 -6.22 11.92 -4.59
C SER A 186 -4.73 12.02 -4.28
N PHE A 187 -4.35 12.52 -3.10
CA PHE A 187 -2.95 12.62 -2.68
C PHE A 187 -2.25 11.26 -2.68
N CYS A 188 -2.91 10.21 -2.18
CA CYS A 188 -2.35 8.86 -2.26
C CYS A 188 -2.24 8.36 -3.71
N GLY A 189 -3.19 8.74 -4.58
CA GLY A 189 -3.15 8.48 -6.01
C GLY A 189 -1.92 9.09 -6.68
N GLU A 190 -1.63 10.37 -6.40
CA GLU A 190 -0.44 11.10 -6.91
C GLU A 190 0.85 10.36 -6.55
N VAL A 191 1.00 9.90 -5.30
CA VAL A 191 2.17 9.12 -4.85
C VAL A 191 2.35 7.86 -5.69
N LYS A 192 1.26 7.11 -5.93
CA LYS A 192 1.32 5.84 -6.68
C LYS A 192 1.54 6.07 -8.17
N ASP A 193 0.98 7.14 -8.72
CA ASP A 193 1.18 7.55 -10.12
C ASP A 193 2.63 8.00 -10.38
N SER A 194 3.19 8.76 -9.45
CA SER A 194 4.60 9.15 -9.50
C SER A 194 5.54 7.95 -9.47
N TRP A 195 5.23 6.93 -8.66
CA TRP A 195 6.00 5.68 -8.64
C TRP A 195 5.96 4.97 -10.00
N VAL A 196 4.77 4.75 -10.56
CA VAL A 196 4.63 4.07 -11.86
C VAL A 196 5.35 4.81 -12.98
N THR A 197 5.34 6.14 -12.95
CA THR A 197 5.97 6.97 -13.99
C THR A 197 7.51 6.88 -13.96
N GLU A 198 8.09 6.58 -12.79
CA GLU A 198 9.54 6.50 -12.59
C GLU A 198 10.10 5.07 -12.56
N GLU A 199 9.24 4.06 -12.65
CA GLU A 199 9.69 2.67 -12.77
C GLU A 199 10.49 2.47 -14.06
N GLU A 200 11.60 1.76 -13.93
CA GLU A 200 12.47 1.43 -15.06
C GLU A 200 11.78 0.51 -16.06
N ALA A 201 12.23 0.58 -17.31
CA ALA A 201 11.83 -0.37 -18.34
C ALA A 201 12.18 -1.80 -17.89
N ILE A 202 11.28 -2.74 -18.20
CA ILE A 202 11.46 -4.16 -17.92
C ILE A 202 12.32 -4.82 -18.99
N GLY A 203 12.72 -6.07 -18.77
CA GLY A 203 13.51 -6.83 -19.74
C GLY A 203 15.01 -6.57 -19.63
N GLY A 204 15.73 -6.79 -20.73
CA GLY A 204 17.18 -6.73 -20.81
C GLY A 204 17.72 -7.90 -21.63
N ASP A 205 19.03 -7.96 -21.81
CA ASP A 205 19.68 -9.00 -22.60
C ASP A 205 19.29 -10.41 -22.11
N GLY A 206 18.67 -11.19 -23.00
CA GLY A 206 18.18 -12.54 -22.70
C GLY A 206 16.96 -12.64 -21.77
N VAL A 207 16.41 -11.52 -21.29
CA VAL A 207 15.23 -11.52 -20.41
C VAL A 207 13.97 -11.73 -21.23
N GLU A 208 13.16 -12.71 -20.81
CA GLU A 208 11.91 -13.07 -21.47
C GLU A 208 10.73 -12.21 -21.01
N VAL A 209 10.07 -11.56 -21.96
CA VAL A 209 8.91 -10.68 -21.72
C VAL A 209 7.73 -11.12 -22.58
N GLU A 210 6.59 -11.36 -21.95
CA GLU A 210 5.32 -11.58 -22.64
C GLU A 210 4.58 -10.26 -22.79
N ILE A 211 4.09 -9.95 -24.00
CA ILE A 211 3.30 -8.74 -24.27
C ILE A 211 1.93 -9.09 -24.86
N ASP A 212 0.92 -8.32 -24.49
CA ASP A 212 -0.43 -8.50 -25.01
C ASP A 212 -1.28 -7.23 -24.85
N LYS A 213 -2.47 -7.23 -25.45
CA LYS A 213 -3.48 -6.17 -25.34
C LYS A 213 -4.76 -6.76 -24.79
N THR A 214 -5.43 -6.02 -23.91
CA THR A 214 -6.76 -6.42 -23.44
C THR A 214 -7.74 -5.27 -23.50
N LEU A 215 -8.98 -5.56 -23.90
CA LEU A 215 -10.04 -4.57 -23.93
C LEU A 215 -10.76 -4.51 -22.58
N ILE A 216 -10.94 -3.28 -22.07
CA ILE A 216 -11.81 -2.98 -20.94
C ILE A 216 -13.14 -2.47 -21.51
N VAL A 217 -14.17 -3.32 -21.49
CA VAL A 217 -15.56 -2.95 -21.81
C VAL A 217 -16.38 -2.97 -20.54
N ARG A 218 -17.31 -2.02 -20.38
CA ARG A 218 -18.44 -2.25 -19.49
C ARG A 218 -19.76 -1.76 -20.11
N ARG A 219 -20.68 -2.69 -20.35
CA ARG A 219 -22.11 -2.41 -20.40
C ARG A 219 -22.63 -2.34 -18.96
N LYS A 220 -23.59 -1.45 -18.68
CA LYS A 220 -24.43 -1.60 -17.47
C LYS A 220 -25.30 -2.86 -17.69
N TYR A 221 -25.24 -3.86 -16.82
CA TYR A 221 -26.06 -5.10 -16.88
C TYR A 221 -26.05 -5.88 -18.21
N GLU A 222 -24.96 -5.83 -19.00
CA GLU A 222 -24.89 -6.46 -20.34
C GLU A 222 -25.95 -5.96 -21.36
N ARG A 223 -26.80 -5.00 -20.97
CA ARG A 223 -27.86 -4.37 -21.78
C ARG A 223 -27.78 -2.84 -21.64
N GLY A 224 -27.64 -2.13 -22.76
CA GLY A 224 -27.68 -0.67 -22.80
C GLY A 224 -26.50 -0.02 -23.55
N ARG A 225 -26.41 1.32 -23.46
CA ARG A 225 -25.48 2.19 -24.21
C ARG A 225 -24.03 1.73 -24.08
N VAL A 226 -23.33 1.67 -25.21
CA VAL A 226 -21.89 1.38 -25.28
C VAL A 226 -21.13 2.52 -24.62
N LEU A 227 -20.51 2.26 -23.47
CA LEU A 227 -19.52 3.15 -22.86
C LEU A 227 -18.18 2.95 -23.57
N SER A 228 -17.36 4.00 -23.61
CA SER A 228 -16.07 4.06 -24.29
C SER A 228 -15.22 2.81 -24.06
N GLN A 229 -14.80 2.18 -25.16
CA GLN A 229 -13.92 1.02 -25.15
C GLN A 229 -12.48 1.50 -24.93
N ILE A 230 -11.86 1.08 -23.84
CA ILE A 230 -10.45 1.42 -23.59
C ILE A 230 -9.60 0.16 -23.74
N TRP A 231 -8.62 0.22 -24.62
CA TRP A 231 -7.61 -0.81 -24.74
C TRP A 231 -6.49 -0.58 -23.72
N LEU A 232 -6.04 -1.65 -23.10
CA LEU A 232 -4.80 -1.68 -22.34
C LEU A 232 -3.76 -2.43 -23.16
N PHE A 233 -2.54 -1.94 -23.15
CA PHE A 233 -1.34 -2.63 -23.60
C PHE A 233 -0.43 -2.88 -22.40
N GLY A 234 0.27 -4.00 -22.35
CA GLY A 234 1.21 -4.24 -21.28
C GLY A 234 2.05 -5.49 -21.50
N GLY A 235 2.97 -5.70 -20.59
CA GLY A 235 3.85 -6.85 -20.61
C GLY A 235 4.35 -7.26 -19.23
N ILE A 236 4.83 -8.49 -19.14
CA ILE A 236 5.29 -9.12 -17.91
C ILE A 236 6.56 -9.95 -18.17
N GLU A 237 7.57 -9.78 -17.32
CA GLU A 237 8.75 -10.66 -17.31
C GLU A 237 8.37 -12.04 -16.78
N ARG A 238 8.78 -13.10 -17.47
CA ARG A 238 8.42 -14.47 -17.08
C ARG A 238 8.94 -14.87 -15.70
N GLN A 239 10.17 -14.48 -15.38
CA GLN A 239 10.83 -14.89 -14.13
C GLN A 239 10.55 -13.93 -12.97
N SER A 240 10.92 -12.65 -13.12
CA SER A 240 10.82 -11.66 -12.02
C SER A 240 9.39 -11.20 -11.74
N LYS A 241 8.47 -11.39 -12.71
CA LYS A 241 7.11 -10.86 -12.71
C LYS A 241 7.01 -9.33 -12.65
N LYS A 242 8.10 -8.60 -12.95
CA LYS A 242 8.05 -7.17 -13.27
C LYS A 242 7.13 -6.94 -14.46
N ARG A 243 6.37 -5.84 -14.45
CA ARG A 243 5.31 -5.63 -15.43
C ARG A 243 5.00 -4.15 -15.63
N PHE A 244 4.49 -3.82 -16.81
CA PHE A 244 3.94 -2.50 -17.12
C PHE A 244 2.56 -2.64 -17.75
N VAL A 245 1.71 -1.63 -17.55
CA VAL A 245 0.37 -1.55 -18.14
C VAL A 245 0.08 -0.11 -18.52
N VAL A 246 -0.36 0.10 -19.76
CA VAL A 246 -0.62 1.42 -20.34
C VAL A 246 -2.00 1.42 -20.97
N PRO A 247 -2.89 2.35 -20.59
CA PRO A 247 -4.14 2.56 -21.32
C PRO A 247 -3.88 3.32 -22.63
N LEU A 248 -4.42 2.82 -23.73
CA LEU A 248 -4.34 3.42 -25.05
C LEU A 248 -5.44 4.48 -25.17
N THR A 249 -5.14 5.68 -24.69
CA THR A 249 -6.07 6.82 -24.60
C THR A 249 -5.33 8.14 -24.78
N GLY A 250 -6.02 9.16 -25.32
CA GLY A 250 -5.49 10.53 -25.40
C GLY A 250 -4.12 10.57 -26.08
N ASP A 251 -3.13 11.16 -25.39
CA ASP A 251 -1.77 11.41 -25.89
C ASP A 251 -0.97 10.15 -26.24
N VAL A 252 -1.33 8.99 -25.67
CA VAL A 252 -0.71 7.70 -26.03
C VAL A 252 -1.18 7.21 -27.41
N GLY A 253 -2.36 7.63 -27.84
CA GLY A 253 -3.06 7.12 -29.01
C GLY A 253 -4.00 5.96 -28.68
N GLU A 254 -5.18 5.98 -29.32
CA GLU A 254 -6.26 5.01 -29.07
C GLU A 254 -6.17 3.75 -29.97
N LYS A 255 -5.29 3.78 -30.96
CA LYS A 255 -5.14 2.71 -31.97
C LYS A 255 -4.10 1.68 -31.53
N ARG A 256 -4.37 0.40 -31.82
CA ARG A 256 -3.45 -0.74 -31.61
C ARG A 256 -2.56 -1.01 -32.82
N ASP A 257 -2.16 0.04 -33.52
CA ASP A 257 -1.32 -0.07 -34.70
C ASP A 257 0.16 -0.03 -34.34
N LYS A 258 1.00 -0.20 -35.36
CA LYS A 258 2.46 -0.19 -35.22
C LYS A 258 2.98 1.16 -34.71
N ALA A 259 2.36 2.27 -35.12
CA ALA A 259 2.77 3.61 -34.75
C ALA A 259 2.58 3.88 -33.25
N THR A 260 1.55 3.26 -32.63
CA THR A 260 1.35 3.32 -31.18
C THR A 260 2.19 2.28 -30.42
N LEU A 261 2.16 1.00 -30.85
CA LEU A 261 2.67 -0.10 -30.04
C LEU A 261 4.20 -0.21 -30.03
N ILE A 262 4.88 0.08 -31.16
CA ILE A 262 6.34 -0.03 -31.22
C ILE A 262 7.04 0.99 -30.29
N PRO A 263 6.67 2.29 -30.28
CA PRO A 263 7.24 3.24 -29.33
C PRO A 263 6.99 2.84 -27.87
N LEU A 264 5.81 2.30 -27.54
CA LEU A 264 5.53 1.81 -26.20
C LEU A 264 6.44 0.63 -25.82
N ILE A 265 6.64 -0.32 -26.73
CA ILE A 265 7.58 -1.44 -26.51
C ILE A 265 8.99 -0.90 -26.26
N GLN A 266 9.47 0.03 -27.09
CA GLN A 266 10.80 0.63 -26.93
C GLN A 266 10.95 1.48 -25.66
N LYS A 267 9.86 2.06 -25.16
CA LYS A 267 9.84 2.82 -23.91
C LYS A 267 9.90 1.90 -22.68
N TYR A 268 9.14 0.81 -22.70
CA TYR A 268 8.92 -0.02 -21.50
C TYR A 268 9.71 -1.33 -21.49
N ILE A 269 10.34 -1.72 -22.59
CA ILE A 269 11.11 -2.97 -22.71
C ILE A 269 12.53 -2.63 -23.20
N LEU A 270 13.53 -3.04 -22.42
CA LEU A 270 14.94 -2.85 -22.77
C LEU A 270 15.32 -3.71 -23.99
N LYS A 271 16.21 -3.18 -24.85
CA LYS A 271 16.76 -3.91 -25.99
C LYS A 271 17.52 -5.17 -25.54
N GLY A 272 17.60 -6.17 -26.42
CA GLY A 272 18.17 -7.48 -26.12
C GLY A 272 17.17 -8.46 -25.49
N SER A 273 15.97 -8.00 -25.13
CA SER A 273 14.91 -8.86 -24.58
C SER A 273 14.39 -9.88 -25.59
N VAL A 274 13.94 -11.01 -25.08
CA VAL A 274 13.18 -12.03 -25.82
C VAL A 274 11.70 -11.78 -25.61
N ILE A 275 11.00 -11.31 -26.65
CA ILE A 275 9.58 -10.95 -26.59
C ILE A 275 8.72 -12.10 -27.12
N TYR A 276 7.67 -12.43 -26.38
CA TYR A 276 6.61 -13.37 -26.76
C TYR A 276 5.29 -12.61 -26.95
N SER A 277 4.64 -12.79 -28.10
CA SER A 277 3.36 -12.11 -28.40
C SER A 277 2.42 -12.93 -29.27
N ASP A 278 1.20 -12.43 -29.47
CA ASP A 278 0.32 -12.89 -30.55
C ASP A 278 0.92 -12.60 -31.95
N CYS A 279 0.40 -13.25 -33.00
CA CYS A 279 0.77 -13.00 -34.41
C CYS A 279 0.25 -11.65 -34.96
N TRP A 280 0.13 -10.61 -34.14
CA TRP A 280 -0.39 -9.31 -34.58
C TRP A 280 0.60 -8.58 -35.49
N GLY A 281 0.14 -8.15 -36.66
CA GLY A 281 1.01 -7.56 -37.69
C GLY A 281 1.78 -6.29 -37.26
N ALA A 282 1.30 -5.59 -36.22
CA ALA A 282 2.00 -4.41 -35.68
C ALA A 282 3.38 -4.76 -35.08
N TYR A 283 3.62 -6.02 -34.72
CA TYR A 283 4.87 -6.48 -34.11
C TYR A 283 5.94 -6.94 -35.11
N SER A 284 5.66 -6.87 -36.41
CA SER A 284 6.54 -7.35 -37.48
C SER A 284 7.96 -6.78 -37.48
N THR A 285 8.21 -5.63 -36.84
CA THR A 285 9.53 -4.98 -36.80
C THR A 285 10.30 -5.19 -35.50
N LEU A 286 9.82 -6.02 -34.57
CA LEU A 286 10.52 -6.23 -33.31
C LEU A 286 11.91 -6.84 -33.51
N SER A 287 12.04 -7.82 -34.40
CA SER A 287 13.34 -8.43 -34.75
C SER A 287 14.36 -7.41 -35.26
N THR A 288 13.92 -6.48 -36.10
CA THR A 288 14.77 -5.39 -36.62
C THR A 288 15.00 -4.26 -35.61
N SER A 289 14.28 -4.25 -34.48
CA SER A 289 14.35 -3.20 -33.46
C SER A 289 15.25 -3.56 -32.27
N GLY A 290 15.97 -4.69 -32.36
CA GLY A 290 16.89 -5.15 -31.31
C GLY A 290 16.23 -6.08 -30.27
N TYR A 291 15.19 -6.82 -30.67
CA TYR A 291 14.54 -7.83 -29.83
C TYR A 291 14.57 -9.19 -30.52
N THR A 292 14.66 -10.27 -29.74
CA THR A 292 14.34 -11.61 -30.26
C THR A 292 12.83 -11.78 -30.15
N HIS A 293 12.13 -12.06 -31.24
CA HIS A 293 10.65 -12.10 -31.24
C HIS A 293 10.11 -13.48 -31.58
N HIS A 294 9.33 -14.04 -30.67
CA HIS A 294 8.55 -15.25 -30.86
C HIS A 294 7.06 -14.92 -30.90
N THR A 295 6.35 -15.56 -31.83
CA THR A 295 4.91 -15.34 -32.03
C THR A 295 4.11 -16.60 -31.79
N ILE A 296 2.91 -16.43 -31.24
CA ILE A 296 1.94 -17.51 -31.03
C ILE A 296 0.68 -17.19 -31.80
N ASN A 297 0.21 -18.18 -32.56
CA ASN A 297 -1.07 -18.06 -33.25
C ASN A 297 -2.21 -18.53 -32.34
N HIS A 298 -2.76 -17.60 -31.56
CA HIS A 298 -3.91 -17.87 -30.66
C HIS A 298 -5.18 -18.35 -31.37
N SER A 299 -5.31 -18.21 -32.70
CA SER A 299 -6.44 -18.80 -33.43
C SER A 299 -6.32 -20.31 -33.60
N LYS A 300 -5.12 -20.87 -33.40
CA LYS A 300 -4.82 -22.28 -33.61
C LYS A 300 -4.36 -22.98 -32.33
N ASN A 301 -3.45 -22.36 -31.57
CA ASN A 301 -2.82 -22.97 -30.41
C ASN A 301 -2.59 -21.95 -29.28
N PHE A 302 -2.67 -22.41 -28.02
CA PHE A 302 -2.36 -21.62 -26.82
C PHE A 302 -0.88 -21.70 -26.40
N VAL A 303 -0.17 -22.70 -26.91
CA VAL A 303 1.25 -22.96 -26.76
C VAL A 303 1.74 -23.39 -28.14
N ASP A 304 2.93 -22.97 -28.57
CA ASP A 304 3.44 -23.42 -29.86
C ASP A 304 3.58 -24.96 -29.90
N PRO A 305 3.08 -25.63 -30.95
CA PRO A 305 3.05 -27.09 -31.03
C PRO A 305 4.43 -27.72 -31.22
N VAL A 306 5.42 -26.94 -31.68
CA VAL A 306 6.79 -27.39 -31.94
C VAL A 306 7.69 -27.04 -30.75
N ASN A 307 7.57 -25.83 -30.20
CA ASN A 307 8.32 -25.41 -29.02
C ASN A 307 7.38 -24.98 -27.88
N LYS A 308 7.24 -25.84 -26.87
CA LYS A 308 6.38 -25.60 -25.71
C LYS A 308 6.76 -24.37 -24.86
N GLU A 309 7.97 -23.84 -25.01
CA GLU A 309 8.42 -22.63 -24.32
C GLU A 309 7.85 -21.35 -24.93
N ILE A 310 7.27 -21.41 -26.13
CA ILE A 310 6.68 -20.26 -26.81
C ILE A 310 5.18 -20.17 -26.42
N HIS A 311 4.86 -19.28 -25.47
CA HIS A 311 3.50 -19.01 -24.98
C HIS A 311 3.39 -17.62 -24.32
N THR A 312 2.16 -17.16 -24.07
CA THR A 312 1.85 -15.88 -23.38
C THR A 312 0.99 -16.10 -22.11
N GLN A 313 1.04 -17.30 -21.53
CA GLN A 313 0.21 -17.69 -20.38
C GLN A 313 0.39 -16.85 -19.11
N ASN A 314 1.49 -16.09 -18.93
CA ASN A 314 1.67 -15.26 -17.74
C ASN A 314 0.92 -13.93 -17.83
N VAL A 315 0.63 -13.44 -19.04
CA VAL A 315 -0.08 -12.16 -19.25
C VAL A 315 -1.59 -12.29 -19.03
N GLU A 316 -2.16 -13.49 -19.23
CA GLU A 316 -3.60 -13.72 -19.06
C GLU A 316 -4.08 -13.54 -17.59
N PRO A 317 -3.42 -14.13 -16.57
CA PRO A 317 -3.75 -13.86 -15.16
C PRO A 317 -3.64 -12.37 -14.80
N LEU A 318 -2.64 -11.67 -15.33
CA LEU A 318 -2.47 -10.23 -15.13
C LEU A 318 -3.71 -9.45 -15.61
N TRP A 319 -4.20 -9.76 -16.82
CA TRP A 319 -5.42 -9.13 -17.34
C TRP A 319 -6.64 -9.46 -16.51
N LEU A 320 -6.74 -10.68 -16.02
CA LEU A 320 -7.85 -11.12 -15.18
C LEU A 320 -7.88 -10.34 -13.87
N ASP A 321 -6.73 -10.17 -13.22
CA ASP A 321 -6.61 -9.42 -11.96
C ASP A 321 -6.88 -7.92 -12.15
N ILE A 322 -6.36 -7.31 -13.22
CA ILE A 322 -6.63 -5.90 -13.56
C ILE A 322 -8.11 -5.69 -13.83
N LYS A 323 -8.74 -6.58 -14.60
CA LYS A 323 -10.18 -6.50 -14.87
C LYS A 323 -11.01 -6.64 -13.59
N LYS A 324 -10.63 -7.53 -12.67
CA LYS A 324 -11.29 -7.63 -11.35
C LYS A 324 -11.10 -6.34 -10.53
N TRP A 325 -9.90 -5.76 -10.54
CA TRP A 325 -9.59 -4.52 -9.84
C TRP A 325 -10.43 -3.34 -10.34
N ILE A 326 -10.55 -3.20 -11.66
CA ILE A 326 -11.26 -2.08 -12.33
C ILE A 326 -12.79 -2.29 -12.33
N LYS A 327 -13.31 -3.51 -12.14
CA LYS A 327 -14.77 -3.77 -12.17
C LYS A 327 -15.58 -3.12 -11.04
N ARG A 328 -14.96 -2.38 -10.11
CA ARG A 328 -15.66 -1.65 -9.04
C ARG A 328 -16.61 -0.59 -9.62
N PRO A 329 -17.83 -0.39 -9.06
CA PRO A 329 -18.75 0.65 -9.52
C PRO A 329 -18.11 2.05 -9.45
N GLY A 330 -18.38 2.91 -10.44
CA GLY A 330 -18.02 4.33 -10.39
C GLY A 330 -16.64 4.73 -10.93
N ILE A 331 -15.90 3.83 -11.59
CA ILE A 331 -14.64 4.19 -12.27
C ILE A 331 -14.93 5.03 -13.52
N ARG A 332 -14.45 6.28 -13.52
CA ARG A 332 -14.45 7.15 -14.70
C ARG A 332 -13.17 6.93 -15.50
N SER A 333 -13.27 6.97 -16.82
CA SER A 333 -12.14 6.83 -17.75
C SER A 333 -11.01 7.82 -17.45
N ALA A 334 -11.36 9.05 -17.05
CA ALA A 334 -10.41 10.11 -16.68
C ALA A 334 -9.45 9.71 -15.54
N TYR A 335 -9.85 8.78 -14.67
CA TYR A 335 -9.03 8.33 -13.53
C TYR A 335 -8.40 6.95 -13.74
N LEU A 336 -8.52 6.37 -14.95
CA LEU A 336 -8.05 5.01 -15.23
C LEU A 336 -6.56 4.83 -14.91
N TYR A 337 -5.73 5.82 -15.25
CA TYR A 337 -4.30 5.84 -14.91
C TYR A 337 -4.08 5.66 -13.40
N GLN A 338 -4.76 6.43 -12.57
CA GLN A 338 -4.65 6.34 -11.12
C GLN A 338 -5.10 4.96 -10.59
N TYR A 339 -6.14 4.36 -11.17
CA TYR A 339 -6.58 3.02 -10.77
C TYR A 339 -5.57 1.94 -11.13
N LEU A 340 -4.97 2.03 -12.31
CA LEU A 340 -3.89 1.14 -12.76
C LEU A 340 -2.65 1.33 -11.89
N ALA A 341 -2.26 2.57 -11.61
CA ALA A 341 -1.14 2.88 -10.74
C ALA A 341 -1.34 2.32 -9.33
N CYS A 342 -2.57 2.41 -8.79
CA CYS A 342 -2.90 1.78 -7.52
C CYS A 342 -2.72 0.26 -7.56
N TYR A 343 -3.23 -0.40 -8.60
CA TYR A 343 -3.08 -1.84 -8.75
C TYR A 343 -1.63 -2.26 -8.85
N LEU A 344 -0.85 -1.61 -9.73
CA LEU A 344 0.56 -1.92 -9.95
C LEU A 344 1.37 -1.69 -8.67
N PHE A 345 1.14 -0.58 -7.96
CA PHE A 345 1.87 -0.29 -6.74
C PHE A 345 1.66 -1.34 -5.65
N ILE A 346 0.40 -1.78 -5.46
CA ILE A 346 0.05 -2.75 -4.41
C ILE A 346 0.48 -4.15 -4.81
N SER A 347 0.24 -4.57 -6.05
CA SER A 347 0.48 -5.94 -6.51
C SER A 347 1.96 -6.30 -6.73
N THR A 348 2.85 -5.30 -6.81
CA THR A 348 4.30 -5.50 -7.02
C THR A 348 5.10 -5.57 -5.73
N LYS A 349 4.49 -5.29 -4.58
CA LYS A 349 5.19 -5.16 -3.30
C LYS A 349 4.69 -6.17 -2.29
N GLU A 350 5.59 -6.60 -1.42
CA GLU A 350 5.22 -7.46 -0.31
C GLU A 350 4.33 -6.70 0.68
N LYS A 351 3.27 -7.35 1.18
CA LYS A 351 2.35 -6.73 2.14
C LYS A 351 3.06 -6.18 3.39
N ALA A 352 4.14 -6.81 3.82
CA ALA A 352 4.93 -6.41 4.99
C ALA A 352 5.69 -5.09 4.78
N THR A 353 6.04 -4.74 3.54
CA THR A 353 6.85 -3.55 3.21
C THR A 353 6.04 -2.46 2.50
N LEU A 354 4.80 -2.76 2.09
CA LEU A 354 3.95 -1.90 1.27
C LEU A 354 3.78 -0.48 1.84
N LEU A 355 3.48 -0.35 3.13
CA LEU A 355 3.36 0.96 3.79
C LEU A 355 4.69 1.73 3.77
N HIS A 356 5.80 1.04 4.05
CA HIS A 356 7.13 1.66 4.05
C HIS A 356 7.51 2.15 2.65
N CYS A 357 7.28 1.34 1.62
CA CYS A 357 7.49 1.74 0.24
C CYS A 357 6.64 2.95 -0.14
N PHE A 358 5.37 2.99 0.29
CA PHE A 358 4.50 4.14 0.04
C PHE A 358 5.05 5.42 0.70
N LEU A 359 5.45 5.34 1.96
CA LEU A 359 5.98 6.50 2.68
C LEU A 359 7.31 7.00 2.10
N LYS A 360 8.17 6.09 1.61
CA LYS A 360 9.39 6.48 0.88
C LYS A 360 9.05 7.25 -0.40
N GLU A 361 8.07 6.77 -1.16
CA GLU A 361 7.66 7.44 -2.38
C GLU A 361 7.00 8.79 -2.10
N ALA A 362 6.15 8.88 -1.08
CA ALA A 362 5.56 10.13 -0.65
C ALA A 362 6.64 11.14 -0.21
N ALA A 363 7.68 10.70 0.51
CA ALA A 363 8.79 11.57 0.89
C ALA A 363 9.61 12.05 -0.33
N ARG A 364 9.74 11.21 -1.35
CA ARG A 364 10.44 11.53 -2.60
C ARG A 364 9.64 12.56 -3.42
N LEU A 365 8.36 12.31 -3.65
CA LEU A 365 7.47 13.20 -4.41
C LEU A 365 7.27 14.55 -3.72
N TYR A 366 7.08 14.55 -2.40
CA TYR A 366 6.86 15.76 -1.61
C TYR A 366 8.13 16.18 -0.86
N THR A 367 9.15 16.57 -1.62
CA THR A 367 10.43 17.02 -1.06
C THR A 367 10.35 18.47 -0.55
N PRO A 368 10.70 18.75 0.73
CA PRO A 368 10.69 20.10 1.29
C PRO A 368 11.62 21.07 0.55
N GLY A 369 11.09 22.21 0.10
CA GLY A 369 11.87 23.27 -0.54
C GLY A 369 12.24 23.03 -2.01
N GLY A 370 11.80 21.91 -2.60
CA GLY A 370 11.85 21.70 -4.06
C GLY A 370 10.64 22.34 -4.74
N SER A 371 10.80 22.82 -5.98
CA SER A 371 9.65 23.03 -6.87
C SER A 371 8.92 21.70 -7.00
N ARG A 372 7.61 21.66 -6.71
CA ARG A 372 6.77 20.46 -6.89
C ARG A 372 7.05 19.92 -8.30
N GLN A 373 7.74 18.78 -8.38
CA GLN A 373 7.84 18.07 -9.65
C GLN A 373 6.48 17.40 -9.83
N VAL A 374 5.53 18.18 -10.36
CA VAL A 374 4.32 17.59 -10.92
C VAL A 374 4.82 16.67 -12.02
N PRO A 375 4.58 15.35 -11.93
CA PRO A 375 4.91 14.46 -13.04
C PRO A 375 4.26 15.04 -14.30
N ALA A 376 4.98 15.06 -15.41
CA ALA A 376 4.39 15.36 -16.72
C ALA A 376 3.47 14.19 -17.13
N GLY A 377 2.36 14.04 -16.42
CA GLY A 377 1.21 13.22 -16.77
C GLY A 377 0.15 14.11 -17.42
N PRO A 378 -0.78 13.52 -18.21
CA PRO A 378 -1.72 14.27 -19.01
C PRO A 378 -2.52 15.22 -18.12
N THR A 379 -2.49 16.50 -18.49
CA THR A 379 -3.28 17.57 -17.86
C THR A 379 -4.69 17.07 -17.63
N LEU A 380 -5.10 16.98 -16.36
CA LEU A 380 -6.50 16.76 -16.02
C LEU A 380 -7.31 17.87 -16.70
N LEU A 381 -8.03 17.49 -17.77
CA LEU A 381 -9.00 18.35 -18.41
C LEU A 381 -9.95 18.86 -17.33
N SER A 382 -10.01 20.18 -17.18
CA SER A 382 -11.06 20.86 -16.44
C SER A 382 -12.43 20.34 -16.90
N ASP A 383 -13.26 19.92 -15.96
CA ASP A 383 -14.63 19.44 -16.19
C ASP A 383 -15.39 20.40 -17.13
N PRO A 384 -15.84 19.97 -18.32
CA PRO A 384 -16.67 20.78 -19.20
C PRO A 384 -18.11 20.97 -18.69
N ASP A 385 -18.51 20.31 -17.60
CA ASP A 385 -19.88 20.33 -17.05
C ASP A 385 -20.13 21.43 -16.00
N LYS A 386 -19.24 22.42 -15.87
CA LYS A 386 -19.55 23.69 -15.21
C LYS A 386 -19.96 24.75 -16.24
N SER A 387 -20.99 24.48 -17.03
CA SER A 387 -21.78 25.57 -17.60
C SER A 387 -22.70 26.08 -16.49
N THR A 388 -22.37 27.25 -15.99
CA THR A 388 -23.25 28.09 -15.19
C THR A 388 -24.51 28.37 -15.99
N ASP A 389 -25.64 27.81 -15.58
CA ASP A 389 -26.95 28.38 -15.89
C ASP A 389 -27.02 29.74 -15.19
N VAL A 390 -26.62 30.79 -15.92
CA VAL A 390 -26.96 32.17 -15.59
C VAL A 390 -28.24 32.48 -16.33
N GLU A 391 -29.23 32.86 -15.52
CA GLU A 391 -30.54 33.39 -15.86
C GLU A 391 -30.54 34.32 -17.09
N GLY A 392 -31.58 34.17 -17.91
CA GLY A 392 -31.98 35.13 -18.92
C GLY A 392 -33.47 34.98 -19.16
N GLN A 393 -34.23 35.98 -18.70
CA GLN A 393 -35.65 36.23 -18.95
C GLN A 393 -36.03 36.19 -20.42
#